data_AF-A0A2N1RLP9-F1
#
_entry.id   AF-A0A2N1RLP9-F1
#
_cell.length_a   1.000
_cell.length_b   1.000
_cell.length_c   1.000
_cell.angle_alpha   90.00
_cell.angle_beta   90.00
_cell.angle_gamma   90.00
#
_symmetry.space_group_name_H-M   'P 1'
#
loop_
_entity.id
_entity.type
_entity.pdbx_description
1 polymer ?
#
loop_
_entity_poly.entity_id
_entity_poly.type
_entity_poly.pdbx_seq_one_letter_code
_entity_poly.pdbx_strand_id
1 'polypeptide(L)'
;MNKTKTFIHTYAMLLLRDRGLSQTKLAEMAGCTVTTINQILLGKRVSGPVQMVIAQALGYPTWIFLAEAAERFSHIFAQMYNHPTSRNEEEPSDENRYKNIV
;
A
#
# COMPACT_ATOMS: atom_id res chain seq x y z
N MET A 1 -17.86 8.52 11.47
CA MET A 1 -17.87 7.41 10.48
C MET A 1 -16.42 7.14 10.09
N ASN A 2 -15.82 6.04 10.56
CA ASN A 2 -14.37 5.83 10.58
C ASN A 2 -13.77 5.66 9.17
N LYS A 3 -12.78 6.50 8.84
CA LYS A 3 -11.98 6.51 7.59
C LYS A 3 -11.01 5.31 7.46
N THR A 4 -11.18 4.24 8.23
CA THR A 4 -10.27 3.07 8.28
C THR A 4 -10.36 2.16 7.04
N LYS A 5 -11.11 2.54 5.99
CA LYS A 5 -11.70 1.59 5.03
C LYS A 5 -10.92 1.28 3.74
N THR A 6 -9.66 1.69 3.55
CA THR A 6 -9.01 1.48 2.22
C THR A 6 -7.56 1.00 2.23
N PHE A 7 -6.87 1.02 3.37
CA PHE A 7 -5.45 0.65 3.40
C PHE A 7 -5.22 -0.82 3.03
N ILE A 8 -6.11 -1.71 3.51
CA ILE A 8 -6.06 -3.14 3.17
C ILE A 8 -6.22 -3.35 1.67
N HIS A 9 -7.16 -2.66 1.02
CA HIS A 9 -7.36 -2.78 -0.42
C HIS A 9 -6.11 -2.36 -1.21
N THR A 10 -5.59 -1.16 -0.97
CA THR A 10 -4.40 -0.66 -1.66
C THR A 10 -3.20 -1.57 -1.44
N TYR A 11 -2.96 -1.96 -0.18
CA TYR A 11 -1.84 -2.82 0.16
C TYR A 11 -1.97 -4.22 -0.48
N ALA A 12 -3.17 -4.81 -0.44
CA ALA A 12 -3.43 -6.09 -1.09
C ALA A 12 -3.20 -6.02 -2.61
N MET A 13 -3.58 -4.92 -3.29
CA MET A 13 -3.33 -4.78 -4.73
C MET A 13 -1.84 -4.73 -5.07
N LEU A 14 -1.04 -4.04 -4.26
CA LEU A 14 0.41 -4.00 -4.42
C LEU A 14 1.02 -5.40 -4.26
N LEU A 15 0.61 -6.12 -3.22
CA LEU A 15 1.06 -7.49 -2.95
C LEU A 15 0.63 -8.48 -4.02
N LEU A 16 -0.58 -8.33 -4.57
CA LEU A 16 -1.05 -9.16 -5.68
C LEU A 16 -0.18 -8.98 -6.91
N ARG A 17 0.12 -7.72 -7.26
CA ARG A 17 1.00 -7.40 -8.39
C ARG A 17 2.40 -7.98 -8.19
N ASP A 18 2.99 -7.76 -7.02
CA ASP A 18 4.33 -8.24 -6.66
C ASP A 18 4.45 -9.77 -6.79
N ARG A 19 3.39 -10.49 -6.42
CA ARG A 19 3.35 -11.96 -6.43
C ARG A 19 2.80 -12.58 -7.71
N GLY A 20 2.47 -11.78 -8.72
CA GLY A 20 1.84 -12.28 -9.95
C GLY A 20 0.47 -12.95 -9.69
N LEU A 21 -0.24 -12.56 -8.64
CA LEU A 21 -1.56 -13.09 -8.30
C LEU A 21 -2.66 -12.12 -8.76
N SER A 22 -3.79 -12.66 -9.21
CA SER A 22 -4.97 -11.88 -9.60
C SER A 22 -6.09 -11.99 -8.55
N GLN A 23 -7.01 -11.03 -8.54
CA GLN A 23 -8.22 -11.13 -7.72
C GLN A 23 -9.13 -12.29 -8.14
N THR A 24 -9.14 -12.65 -9.43
CA THR A 24 -9.80 -13.86 -9.94
C THR A 24 -9.22 -15.09 -9.27
N LYS A 25 -7.90 -15.17 -9.14
CA LYS A 25 -7.26 -16.31 -8.48
C LYS A 25 -7.62 -16.39 -7.00
N LEU A 26 -7.67 -15.27 -6.29
CA LEU A 26 -8.16 -15.23 -4.91
C LEU A 26 -9.61 -15.70 -4.80
N ALA A 27 -10.46 -15.28 -5.74
CA ALA A 27 -11.87 -15.66 -5.76
C ALA A 27 -12.04 -17.17 -5.97
N GLU A 28 -11.26 -17.77 -6.88
CA GLU A 28 -11.20 -19.23 -7.07
C GLU A 28 -10.76 -19.95 -5.80
N MET A 29 -9.66 -19.53 -5.18
CA MET A 29 -9.14 -20.14 -3.94
C MET A 29 -10.15 -20.07 -2.79
N ALA A 30 -10.92 -18.97 -2.73
CA ALA A 30 -11.91 -18.74 -1.69
C ALA A 30 -13.30 -19.31 -2.03
N GLY A 31 -13.49 -19.91 -3.21
CA GLY A 31 -14.78 -20.42 -3.66
C GLY A 31 -15.87 -19.35 -3.76
N CYS A 32 -15.52 -18.12 -4.17
CA CYS A 32 -16.45 -17.01 -4.26
C CYS A 32 -16.27 -16.17 -5.53
N THR A 33 -16.98 -15.05 -5.65
CA THR A 33 -16.88 -14.14 -6.79
C THR A 33 -15.82 -13.05 -6.56
N VAL A 34 -15.23 -12.53 -7.64
CA VAL A 34 -14.31 -11.37 -7.59
C VAL A 34 -14.97 -10.16 -6.92
N THR A 35 -16.26 -9.95 -7.16
CA THR A 35 -17.05 -8.92 -6.47
C THR A 35 -17.03 -9.10 -4.95
N THR A 36 -17.11 -10.34 -4.46
CA THR A 36 -17.03 -10.64 -3.03
C THR A 36 -15.64 -10.32 -2.47
N ILE A 37 -14.57 -10.68 -3.18
CA ILE A 37 -13.19 -10.31 -2.82
C ILE A 37 -13.07 -8.79 -2.70
N ASN A 38 -13.53 -8.04 -3.70
CA ASN A 38 -13.49 -6.59 -3.70
C ASN A 38 -14.28 -5.97 -2.54
N GLN A 39 -15.48 -6.47 -2.25
CA GLN A 39 -16.26 -6.01 -1.11
C GLN A 39 -15.56 -6.26 0.24
N ILE A 40 -14.86 -7.39 0.37
CA ILE A 40 -14.10 -7.72 1.59
C ILE A 40 -12.89 -6.80 1.74
N LEU A 41 -12.08 -6.64 0.69
CA LEU A 41 -10.90 -5.77 0.70
C LEU A 41 -11.25 -4.30 0.97
N LEU A 42 -12.41 -3.83 0.49
CA LEU A 42 -12.93 -2.48 0.73
C LEU A 42 -13.66 -2.34 2.09
N GLY A 43 -13.69 -3.38 2.93
CA GLY A 43 -14.41 -3.35 4.21
C GLY A 43 -15.91 -3.10 4.08
N LYS A 44 -16.50 -3.47 2.94
CA LYS A 44 -17.95 -3.43 2.66
C LYS A 44 -18.66 -4.71 3.07
N ARG A 45 -17.92 -5.83 3.14
CA ARG A 45 -18.41 -7.14 3.58
C ARG A 45 -17.38 -7.79 4.49
N VAL A 46 -17.84 -8.62 5.43
CA VAL A 46 -16.99 -9.42 6.30
C VAL A 46 -17.31 -10.89 6.08
N SER A 47 -16.27 -11.71 5.94
CA SER A 47 -16.37 -13.16 5.88
C SER A 47 -15.05 -13.74 6.38
N GLY A 48 -15.06 -14.31 7.59
CA GLY A 48 -13.86 -14.86 8.22
C GLY A 48 -13.12 -15.89 7.35
N PRO A 49 -13.83 -16.88 6.74
CA PRO A 49 -13.18 -17.85 5.86
C PRO A 49 -12.49 -17.21 4.65
N VAL A 50 -13.18 -16.30 3.95
CA VAL A 50 -12.61 -15.64 2.76
C VAL A 50 -11.46 -14.70 3.15
N GLN A 51 -11.58 -13.98 4.26
CA GLN A 51 -10.50 -13.16 4.81
C GLN A 51 -9.26 -13.99 5.15
N MET A 52 -9.44 -15.19 5.69
CA MET A 52 -8.33 -16.10 5.98
C MET A 52 -7.63 -16.55 4.70
N VAL A 53 -8.39 -16.95 3.68
CA VAL A 53 -7.83 -17.33 2.36
C VAL A 53 -7.05 -16.18 1.74
N ILE A 54 -7.59 -14.95 1.75
CA ILE A 54 -6.89 -13.77 1.26
C ILE A 54 -5.58 -13.54 2.03
N ALA A 55 -5.62 -13.59 3.36
CA ALA A 55 -4.43 -13.37 4.18
C ALA A 55 -3.32 -14.38 3.86
N GLN A 56 -3.67 -15.68 3.83
CA GLN A 56 -2.74 -16.76 3.54
C GLN A 56 -2.16 -16.66 2.12
N ALA A 57 -3.01 -16.39 1.12
CA ALA A 57 -2.56 -16.18 -0.26
C ALA A 57 -1.60 -14.98 -0.40
N LEU A 58 -1.74 -13.98 0.49
CA LEU A 58 -0.85 -12.83 0.57
C LEU A 58 0.33 -13.02 1.55
N GLY A 59 0.55 -14.25 2.04
CA GLY A 59 1.70 -14.59 2.89
C GLY A 59 1.57 -14.16 4.35
N TYR A 60 0.35 -13.92 4.84
CA TYR A 60 0.09 -13.58 6.23
C TYR A 60 -0.63 -14.73 6.96
N PRO A 61 -0.31 -14.98 8.25
CA PRO A 61 -0.93 -16.06 9.01
C PRO A 61 -2.44 -15.88 9.20
N THR A 62 -2.89 -14.63 9.42
CA THR A 62 -4.29 -14.29 9.63
C THR A 62 -4.63 -12.93 9.03
N TRP A 63 -5.93 -12.65 8.89
CA TRP A 63 -6.43 -11.35 8.46
C TRP A 63 -5.95 -10.19 9.34
N ILE A 64 -5.81 -10.42 10.66
CA ILE A 64 -5.36 -9.40 11.60
C ILE A 64 -3.93 -8.94 11.25
N PHE A 65 -3.02 -9.90 11.01
CA PHE A 65 -1.64 -9.57 10.62
C PHE A 65 -1.56 -8.82 9.28
N LEU A 66 -2.40 -9.18 8.30
CA LEU A 66 -2.50 -8.44 7.04
C LEU A 66 -3.00 -7.01 7.27
N ALA A 67 -4.01 -6.84 8.11
CA ALA A 67 -4.60 -5.53 8.42
C ALA A 67 -3.59 -4.61 9.13
N GLU A 68 -2.88 -5.12 10.14
CA GLU A 68 -1.81 -4.38 10.82
C GLU A 68 -0.66 -4.00 9.87
N ALA A 69 -0.27 -4.91 8.97
CA ALA A 69 0.75 -4.61 7.96
C ALA A 69 0.29 -3.51 6.99
N ALA A 70 -0.97 -3.55 6.54
CA ALA A 70 -1.56 -2.53 5.69
C ALA A 70 -1.65 -1.17 6.39
N GLU A 71 -1.96 -1.16 7.69
CA GLU A 71 -1.97 0.05 8.50
C GLU A 71 -0.57 0.64 8.65
N ARG A 72 0.44 -0.16 9.01
CA ARG A 72 1.84 0.29 9.06
C ARG A 72 2.31 0.83 7.70
N PHE A 73 1.99 0.13 6.61
CA PHE A 73 2.29 0.60 5.25
C PHE A 73 1.69 1.98 5.00
N SER A 74 0.42 2.20 5.38
CA SER A 74 -0.21 3.51 5.20
C SER A 74 0.47 4.61 6.01
N HIS A 75 0.96 4.33 7.22
CA HIS A 75 1.67 5.32 8.02
C HIS A 75 3.00 5.72 7.38
N ILE A 76 3.78 4.74 6.92
CA ILE A 76 5.06 4.97 6.22
C ILE A 76 4.80 5.74 4.92
N PHE A 77 3.79 5.33 4.15
CA PHE A 77 3.41 6.01 2.92
C PHE A 77 3.01 7.47 3.18
N ALA A 78 2.18 7.73 4.19
CA ALA A 78 1.80 9.10 4.55
C ALA A 78 3.01 9.96 4.96
N GLN A 79 3.99 9.40 5.68
CA GLN A 79 5.21 10.12 6.06
C GLN A 79 6.06 10.50 4.83
N MET A 80 6.21 9.59 3.85
CA MET A 80 6.98 9.89 2.64
C MET A 80 6.41 11.06 1.82
N TYR A 81 5.09 11.22 1.78
CA TYR A 81 4.44 12.28 0.99
C TYR A 81 4.18 13.56 1.79
N ASN A 82 4.11 13.50 3.13
CA ASN A 82 3.98 14.68 3.99
C ASN A 82 5.31 15.36 4.32
N HIS A 83 6.44 14.71 4.01
CA HIS A 83 7.69 15.44 3.83
C HIS A 83 7.69 16.00 2.40
N PRO A 84 7.55 17.32 2.21
CA PRO A 84 7.84 17.87 0.89
C PRO A 84 9.29 17.49 0.59
N THR A 85 9.55 16.99 -0.61
CA THR A 85 10.88 16.77 -1.19
C THR A 85 11.64 18.10 -1.39
N SER A 86 11.44 19.08 -0.50
CA SER A 86 12.18 20.34 -0.39
C SER A 86 13.55 20.08 0.21
N ARG A 87 14.35 19.24 -0.45
CA ARG A 87 15.76 19.58 -0.59
C ARG A 87 15.81 20.57 -1.74
N ASN A 88 15.80 21.86 -1.41
CA ASN A 88 16.44 22.81 -2.29
C ASN A 88 17.88 22.30 -2.41
N GLU A 89 18.22 21.79 -3.59
CA GLU A 89 19.60 21.75 -4.03
C GLU A 89 20.07 23.21 -4.01
N GLU A 90 20.72 23.61 -2.91
CA GLU A 90 21.60 24.77 -2.94
C GLU A 90 22.76 24.36 -3.86
N GLU A 91 22.57 24.57 -5.16
CA GLU A 91 23.69 24.73 -6.07
C GLU A 91 24.60 25.81 -5.45
N PRO A 92 25.90 25.54 -5.21
CA PRO A 92 26.81 26.62 -4.88
C PRO A 92 26.83 27.56 -6.08
N SER A 93 26.26 28.76 -5.91
CA SER A 93 26.32 29.81 -6.91
C SER A 93 27.80 30.16 -7.14
N ASP A 94 28.26 29.86 -8.34
CA ASP A 94 29.64 30.04 -8.80
C ASP A 94 29.91 31.53 -9.09
N GLU A 95 29.69 32.40 -8.10
CA GLU A 95 29.65 33.85 -8.26
C GLU A 95 30.92 34.56 -7.75
N ASN A 96 32.09 33.88 -7.78
CA ASN A 96 33.34 34.52 -7.37
C ASN A 96 34.59 34.12 -8.17
N ARG A 97 34.45 33.78 -9.46
CA ARG A 97 35.60 33.41 -10.31
C ARG A 97 36.16 34.50 -11.22
N TYR A 98 35.58 35.71 -11.24
CA TYR A 98 36.07 36.81 -12.10
C TYR A 98 36.07 38.18 -11.42
N LYS A 99 36.76 38.31 -10.29
CA LYS A 99 37.22 39.62 -9.79
C LYS A 99 38.64 39.49 -9.24
N ASN A 100 39.62 39.50 -10.15
CA ASN A 100 40.97 40.04 -9.98
C ASN A 100 41.86 39.56 -11.15
N ILE A 101 41.59 40.07 -12.35
CA ILE A 101 42.60 40.23 -13.39
C ILE A 101 42.41 41.64 -13.94
N VAL A 102 43.05 42.62 -13.27
CA VAL A 102 43.72 43.80 -13.86
C VAL A 102 44.85 44.18 -12.91
#